data_AF-A0ABD7GID1-F1
#
_entry.id   AF-A0ABD7GID1-F1
#
_cell.length_a   1.000
_cell.length_b   1.000
_cell.length_c   1.000
_cell.angle_alpha   90.00
_cell.angle_beta   90.00
_cell.angle_gamma   90.00
#
_symmetry.space_group_name_H-M   'P 1'
#
loop_
_entity.id
_entity.type
_entity.pdbx_description
1 polymer ?
#
loop_
_entity_poly.entity_id
_entity_poly.type
_entity_poly.pdbx_seq_one_letter_code
_entity_poly.pdbx_strand_id
1 'polypeptide(L)'
;MAQPWAKWFYESPAWKHARKAYADTQHGLCERCKAKGLIVKGDIVHHKVYLTQDNITDTAITLSFDNFELLCFDCHNKEHNANASIRAGFGFDADGNVRPIG
;
A
#
# COMPACT_ATOMS: atom_id res chain seq x y z
N MET A 1 2.70 4.20 5.52
CA MET A 1 4.08 3.96 5.97
C MET A 1 4.08 2.82 6.98
N ALA A 2 5.17 2.05 7.06
CA ALA A 2 5.29 0.97 8.04
C ALA A 2 5.24 1.52 9.46
N GLN A 3 4.43 0.88 10.31
CA GLN A 3 4.37 1.22 11.73
C GLN A 3 5.70 0.83 12.42
N PRO A 4 6.14 1.56 13.46
CA PRO A 4 7.45 1.32 14.10
C PRO A 4 7.67 -0.12 14.55
N TRP A 5 6.62 -0.78 15.05
CA TRP A 5 6.67 -2.17 15.51
C TRP A 5 6.94 -3.19 14.39
N ALA A 6 6.68 -2.84 13.13
CA ALA A 6 6.89 -3.70 11.97
C ALA A 6 8.20 -3.42 11.22
N LYS A 7 9.00 -2.44 11.67
CA LYS A 7 10.20 -1.98 10.96
C LYS A 7 11.17 -3.12 10.65
N TRP A 8 11.46 -3.97 11.64
CA TRP A 8 12.38 -5.10 11.51
C TRP A 8 11.98 -6.06 10.37
N PHE A 9 10.67 -6.30 10.20
CA PHE A 9 10.14 -7.18 9.17
C PHE A 9 10.34 -6.56 7.77
N TYR A 10 9.94 -5.30 7.61
CA TYR A 10 10.09 -4.60 6.33
C TYR A 10 11.55 -4.33 5.94
N GLU A 11 12.48 -4.35 6.90
CA GLU A 11 13.92 -4.29 6.63
C GLU A 11 14.53 -5.66 6.35
N SER A 12 13.82 -6.76 6.64
CA SER A 12 14.32 -8.12 6.48
C SER A 12 14.63 -8.49 5.01
N PRO A 13 15.66 -9.33 4.77
CA PRO A 13 15.92 -9.87 3.43
C PRO A 13 14.75 -10.69 2.88
N ALA A 14 14.07 -11.45 3.74
CA ALA A 14 12.93 -12.29 3.36
C ALA A 14 11.81 -11.46 2.71
N TRP A 15 11.39 -10.36 3.36
CA TRP A 15 10.42 -9.44 2.78
C TRP A 15 10.92 -8.81 1.49
N LYS A 16 12.18 -8.33 1.47
CA LYS A 16 12.77 -7.68 0.28
C LYS A 16 12.83 -8.62 -0.94
N HIS A 17 13.07 -9.91 -0.72
CA HIS A 17 13.04 -10.91 -1.78
C HIS A 17 11.60 -11.23 -2.20
N ALA A 18 10.71 -11.51 -1.25
CA ALA A 18 9.31 -11.84 -1.53
C ALA A 18 8.61 -10.72 -2.30
N ARG A 19 8.77 -9.46 -1.88
CA ARG A 19 8.18 -8.29 -2.57
C ARG A 19 8.70 -8.16 -4.00
N LYS A 20 10.00 -8.40 -4.23
CA LYS A 20 10.59 -8.30 -5.58
C LYS A 20 10.06 -9.42 -6.46
N ALA A 21 10.12 -10.65 -5.98
CA ALA A 21 9.66 -11.81 -6.71
C ALA A 21 8.18 -11.68 -7.08
N TYR A 22 7.33 -11.24 -6.14
CA TYR A 22 5.93 -10.98 -6.42
C TYR A 22 5.74 -9.88 -7.48
N ALA A 23 6.44 -8.75 -7.36
CA ALA A 23 6.34 -7.67 -8.33
C ALA A 23 6.75 -8.11 -9.75
N ASP A 24 7.74 -8.99 -9.87
CA ASP A 24 8.18 -9.57 -11.14
C ASP A 24 7.06 -10.46 -11.74
N THR A 25 6.30 -11.21 -10.94
CA THR A 25 5.14 -12.01 -11.43
C THR A 25 4.03 -11.14 -12.01
N GLN A 26 3.91 -9.90 -11.53
CA GLN A 26 2.93 -8.92 -12.02
C GLN A 26 3.47 -8.05 -13.15
N HIS A 27 4.66 -8.36 -13.68
CA HIS A 27 5.38 -7.56 -14.68
C HIS A 27 5.58 -6.10 -14.27
N GLY A 28 5.64 -5.82 -12.96
CA GLY A 28 5.74 -4.46 -12.43
C GLY A 28 4.50 -3.58 -12.66
N LEU A 29 3.34 -4.16 -12.99
CA LEU A 29 2.11 -3.42 -13.25
C LEU A 29 1.14 -3.44 -12.06
N CYS A 30 0.47 -2.32 -11.83
CA CYS A 30 -0.59 -2.22 -10.83
C CYS A 30 -1.77 -3.13 -11.20
N GLU A 31 -2.09 -4.09 -10.33
CA GLU A 31 -3.11 -5.11 -10.58
C GLU A 31 -4.51 -4.49 -10.72
N ARG A 32 -4.87 -3.54 -9.83
CA ARG A 32 -6.17 -2.85 -9.88
C ARG A 32 -6.33 -1.95 -11.12
N CYS A 33 -5.25 -1.34 -11.60
CA CYS A 33 -5.29 -0.55 -12.83
C CYS A 33 -5.41 -1.46 -14.05
N LYS A 34 -4.64 -2.55 -14.10
CA LYS A 34 -4.69 -3.56 -15.16
C LYS A 34 -6.10 -4.16 -15.30
N ALA A 35 -6.76 -4.46 -14.18
CA ALA A 35 -8.15 -4.94 -14.16
C ALA A 35 -9.16 -3.95 -14.79
N LYS A 36 -8.80 -2.67 -14.89
CA LYS A 36 -9.60 -1.61 -15.53
C LYS A 36 -9.13 -1.30 -16.96
N GLY A 37 -8.22 -2.09 -17.52
CA GLY A 37 -7.64 -1.86 -18.85
C GLY A 37 -6.58 -0.74 -18.90
N LEU A 38 -6.05 -0.32 -17.75
CA LEU A 38 -5.03 0.74 -17.67
C LEU A 38 -3.64 0.14 -17.47
N ILE A 39 -2.65 0.67 -18.18
CA ILE A 39 -1.24 0.31 -18.00
C ILE A 39 -0.60 1.33 -17.06
N VAL A 40 -0.49 0.97 -15.79
CA VAL A 40 0.11 1.82 -14.75
C VAL A 40 1.14 0.98 -14.00
N LYS A 41 2.31 1.58 -13.77
CA LYS A 41 3.37 0.96 -12.96
C LYS A 41 2.89 0.71 -11.53
N GLY A 42 3.25 -0.45 -10.99
CA GLY A 42 3.12 -0.76 -9.57
C GLY A 42 4.30 -0.20 -8.77
N ASP A 43 4.01 0.43 -7.64
CA ASP A 43 5.00 1.07 -6.77
C ASP A 43 5.18 0.30 -5.45
N ILE A 44 4.12 -0.31 -4.95
CA ILE A 44 4.05 -0.88 -3.60
C ILE A 44 3.42 -2.28 -3.67
N VAL A 45 4.10 -3.28 -3.12
CA VAL A 45 3.49 -4.58 -2.80
C VAL A 45 2.77 -4.42 -1.46
N HIS A 46 1.46 -4.58 -1.51
CA HIS A 46 0.52 -4.42 -0.42
C HIS A 46 0.11 -5.77 0.15
N HIS A 47 -0.07 -5.85 1.47
CA HIS A 47 -0.65 -7.01 2.15
C HIS A 47 -2.18 -6.85 2.20
N LYS A 48 -2.93 -7.75 1.54
CA LYS A 48 -4.41 -7.73 1.52
C LYS A 48 -5.01 -7.97 2.91
N VAL A 49 -4.44 -8.91 3.65
CA VAL A 49 -4.65 -9.09 5.09
C VAL A 49 -3.58 -8.29 5.80
N TYR A 50 -4.01 -7.26 6.53
CA TYR A 50 -3.10 -6.36 7.22
C TYR A 50 -2.25 -7.06 8.27
N LEU A 51 -0.99 -6.64 8.34
CA LEU A 51 -0.09 -7.07 9.40
C LEU A 51 -0.48 -6.40 10.72
N THR A 52 -0.45 -7.20 11.77
CA THR A 52 -0.68 -6.83 13.16
C THR A 52 0.49 -7.34 14.01
N GLN A 53 0.57 -6.91 15.26
CA GLN A 53 1.60 -7.42 16.18
C GLN A 53 1.47 -8.93 16.42
N ASP A 54 0.26 -9.48 16.30
CA ASP A 54 -0.03 -10.89 16.56
C ASP A 54 0.31 -11.79 15.37
N ASN A 55 0.20 -11.28 14.14
CA ASN A 55 0.38 -12.09 12.92
C ASN A 55 1.71 -11.86 12.18
N ILE A 56 2.54 -10.89 12.60
CA ILE A 56 3.76 -10.50 11.88
C ILE A 56 4.86 -11.58 11.88
N THR A 57 4.76 -12.57 12.77
CA THR A 57 5.67 -13.71 12.81
C THR A 57 5.18 -14.90 12.00
N ASP A 58 3.94 -14.87 11.50
CA ASP A 58 3.37 -15.93 10.67
C ASP A 58 3.77 -15.75 9.21
N THR A 59 4.60 -16.65 8.68
CA THR A 59 5.07 -16.60 7.29
C THR A 59 3.98 -16.93 6.28
N ALA A 60 2.93 -17.65 6.67
CA ALA A 60 1.78 -17.92 5.81
C ALA A 60 0.93 -16.65 5.57
N ILE A 61 1.11 -15.61 6.40
CA ILE A 61 0.47 -14.31 6.21
C ILE A 61 1.46 -13.29 5.64
N THR A 62 2.66 -13.22 6.22
CA THR A 62 3.63 -12.15 5.93
C THR A 62 4.36 -12.31 4.60
N LEU A 63 4.56 -13.57 4.15
CA LEU A 63 5.33 -13.91 2.95
C LEU A 63 4.52 -14.70 1.90
N SER A 64 3.22 -14.86 2.10
CA SER A 64 2.35 -15.53 1.14
C SER A 64 1.98 -14.61 -0.03
N PHE A 65 2.23 -15.08 -1.25
CA PHE A 65 1.85 -14.37 -2.47
C PHE A 65 0.34 -14.23 -2.61
N ASP A 66 -0.43 -15.18 -2.06
CA ASP A 66 -1.89 -15.09 -2.02
C ASP A 66 -2.37 -13.94 -1.15
N ASN A 67 -1.51 -13.41 -0.27
CA ASN A 67 -1.79 -12.23 0.54
C ASN A 67 -1.23 -10.93 -0.06
N PHE A 68 -0.61 -10.97 -1.23
CA PHE A 68 -0.02 -9.78 -1.85
C PHE A 68 -0.91 -9.17 -2.93
N GLU A 69 -0.67 -7.90 -3.20
CA GLU A 69 -1.20 -7.16 -4.35
C GLU A 69 -0.20 -6.06 -4.74
N LEU A 70 0.18 -5.96 -6.02
CA LEU A 70 1.05 -4.90 -6.51
C LEU A 70 0.20 -3.70 -6.94
N LEU A 71 0.38 -2.56 -6.27
CA LEU A 71 -0.42 -1.37 -6.46
C LEU A 71 0.43 -0.16 -6.83
N CYS A 72 -0.10 0.71 -7.69
CA CYS A 72 0.41 2.07 -7.82
C CYS A 72 0.11 2.87 -6.55
N PHE A 73 0.84 3.97 -6.34
CA PHE A 73 0.66 4.83 -5.17
C PHE A 73 -0.79 5.27 -4.94
N ASP A 74 -1.52 5.62 -6.01
CA ASP A 74 -2.91 6.05 -5.92
C ASP A 74 -3.85 4.93 -5.47
N CYS A 75 -3.68 3.72 -6.01
CA CYS A 75 -4.50 2.57 -5.60
C CYS A 75 -4.19 2.16 -4.16
N HIS A 76 -2.93 2.17 -3.76
CA HIS A 76 -2.51 1.91 -2.39
C HIS A 76 -3.06 2.95 -1.41
N ASN A 77 -3.01 4.24 -1.76
CA ASN A 77 -3.58 5.29 -0.91
C ASN A 77 -5.09 5.22 -0.82
N LYS A 78 -5.80 4.85 -1.88
CA LYS A 78 -7.25 4.63 -1.82
C LYS A 78 -7.62 3.49 -0.88
N GLU A 79 -6.79 2.46 -0.80
CA GLU A 79 -6.99 1.35 0.15
C GLU A 79 -6.82 1.81 1.61
N HIS A 80 -5.77 2.59 1.91
CA HIS A 80 -5.51 3.04 3.29
C HIS A 80 -6.25 4.31 3.72
N ASN A 81 -6.56 5.20 2.77
CA ASN A 81 -7.07 6.56 3.00
C ASN A 81 -8.32 6.83 2.16
N ALA A 82 -9.21 5.85 2.01
CA ALA A 82 -10.38 5.90 1.14
C ALA A 82 -11.21 7.21 1.20
N ASN A 83 -11.10 8.02 2.27
CA ASN A 83 -11.93 9.19 2.51
C ASN A 83 -11.20 10.51 2.87
N ALA A 84 -9.89 10.66 2.64
CA ALA A 84 -9.22 11.92 3.01
C ALA A 84 -8.18 12.41 1.98
N SER A 85 -8.64 13.20 1.00
CA SER A 85 -7.77 14.04 0.15
C SER A 85 -7.13 15.19 0.95
N ILE A 86 -7.70 15.49 2.11
CA ILE A 86 -7.34 16.59 3.00
C ILE A 86 -7.37 16.04 4.44
N ARG A 87 -6.39 16.44 5.26
CA ARG A 87 -6.33 16.09 6.68
C ARG A 87 -7.60 16.59 7.38
N ALA A 88 -8.18 15.78 8.27
CA ALA A 88 -9.33 16.20 9.08
C ALA A 88 -9.08 17.57 9.76
N GLY A 89 -10.08 18.45 9.67
CA GLY A 89 -9.97 19.85 10.13
C GLY A 89 -9.38 20.81 9.12
N PHE A 90 -9.18 20.41 7.86
CA PHE A 90 -8.79 21.29 6.75
C PHE A 90 -9.78 21.17 5.58
N GLY A 91 -9.87 22.20 4.75
CA GLY A 91 -10.70 22.28 3.54
C GLY A 91 -10.12 23.29 2.54
N PHE A 92 -10.74 23.43 1.38
CA PHE A 92 -10.32 24.40 0.36
C PHE A 92 -11.12 25.70 0.52
N ASP A 93 -10.44 26.85 0.49
CA ASP A 93 -11.11 28.15 0.33
C ASP A 93 -11.54 28.40 -1.12
N ALA A 94 -12.25 29.50 -1.37
CA ALA A 94 -12.79 29.84 -2.70
C ALA A 94 -11.71 29.98 -3.78
N ASP A 95 -10.46 30.25 -3.37
CA ASP A 95 -9.30 30.38 -4.24
C ASP A 95 -8.56 29.04 -4.43
N GLY A 96 -9.05 27.96 -3.80
CA GLY A 96 -8.47 26.63 -3.88
C GLY A 96 -7.29 26.39 -2.93
N ASN A 97 -7.06 27.25 -1.93
CA ASN A 97 -6.01 27.04 -0.94
C ASN A 97 -6.48 26.16 0.22
N VAL A 98 -5.58 25.35 0.76
CA VAL A 98 -5.87 24.52 1.94
C VAL A 98 -5.86 25.38 3.22
N ARG A 99 -7.00 25.47 3.90
CA ARG A 99 -7.21 26.20 5.16
C ARG A 99 -7.78 25.28 6.25
N PRO A 100 -7.52 25.53 7.54
CA PRO A 100 -8.27 24.88 8.60
C PRO A 100 -9.77 25.17 8.44
N ILE A 101 -10.61 24.15 8.58
CA ILE A 101 -12.07 24.29 8.67
C ILE A 101 -12.47 24.04 10.13
N GLY A 102 -13.02 25.07 10.75
CA GLY A 102 -13.46 25.11 12.15
C GLY A 102 -14.41 26.27 12.34
#